data_AF-A0AAE0ERT1-F1
#
_entry.id   AF-A0AAE0ERT1-F1
#
_cell.length_a   1.000
_cell.length_b   1.000
_cell.length_c   1.000
_cell.angle_alpha   90.00
_cell.angle_beta   90.00
_cell.angle_gamma   90.00
#
_symmetry.space_group_name_H-M   'P 1'
#
loop_
_entity.id
_entity.type
_entity.pdbx_description
1 polymer ?
#
loop_
_entity_poly.entity_id
_entity_poly.type
_entity_poly.pdbx_seq_one_letter_code
_entity_poly.pdbx_strand_id
1 'polypeptide(L)'
;MTFPWTCLDCDTIFESPEELNNETLTNKSNHTEHVKLHYGHRHHTPVLLGNFVEVKKHVADTLHLFLNLIKELLEESVMRFATTQALVDAVAAILQELAGCYIQVTKQSARQDLDYEKKPKLIGRECKSMFDHYEPVMLTVLDRDDEDFVYFVACWEALKALWNAFCERLSLEEQTKEGRLRKSLEIKALAKAYILAFSTALSEEKVPVYAHIAYEHFPEWVEEYGDVIDLSTEGLEHFHSVRKRDLHSMNNRRKMGEKNKTSRTSQSMKVHVAKKKISKHKAARVDRQYERKKILRATAAMATTGAC
;
A
#
# COMPACT_ATOMS: atom_id res chain seq x y z
N MET A 1 -29.15 12.04 -12.88
CA MET A 1 -29.68 12.25 -11.52
C MET A 1 -28.46 12.25 -10.62
N THR A 2 -27.99 13.43 -10.25
CA THR A 2 -26.93 13.65 -9.26
C THR A 2 -27.61 13.57 -7.90
N PHE A 3 -27.10 12.70 -7.03
CA PHE A 3 -27.66 12.50 -5.69
C PHE A 3 -26.80 13.30 -4.70
N PRO A 4 -27.43 13.94 -3.71
CA PRO A 4 -26.67 14.66 -2.71
C PRO A 4 -25.81 13.70 -1.88
N TRP A 5 -24.65 14.17 -1.44
CA TRP A 5 -23.70 13.47 -0.57
C TRP A 5 -23.77 14.12 0.80
N THR A 6 -23.81 13.36 1.89
CA THR A 6 -23.83 13.94 3.24
C THR A 6 -22.55 13.59 3.99
N CYS A 7 -22.04 14.53 4.80
CA CYS A 7 -21.01 14.24 5.80
C CYS A 7 -21.69 13.72 7.08
N LEU A 8 -21.29 12.56 7.58
CA LEU A 8 -21.89 11.96 8.78
C LEU A 8 -21.50 12.66 10.09
N ASP A 9 -20.41 13.42 10.11
CA ASP A 9 -19.93 14.08 11.33
C ASP A 9 -20.58 15.44 11.58
N CYS A 10 -21.06 16.11 10.53
CA CYS A 10 -21.62 17.48 10.61
C CYS A 10 -22.91 17.69 9.80
N ASP A 11 -23.49 16.62 9.26
CA ASP A 11 -24.73 16.62 8.46
C ASP A 11 -24.72 17.54 7.22
N THR A 12 -23.54 18.02 6.79
CA THR A 12 -23.42 18.89 5.62
C THR A 12 -23.78 18.12 4.35
N ILE A 13 -24.65 18.71 3.52
CA ILE A 13 -25.16 18.12 2.28
C ILE A 13 -24.49 18.79 1.08
N PHE A 14 -23.91 17.99 0.19
CA PHE A 14 -23.32 18.40 -1.08
C PHE A 14 -24.23 17.96 -2.23
N GLU A 15 -24.58 18.84 -3.15
CA GLU A 15 -25.50 18.55 -4.25
C GLU A 15 -24.80 17.80 -5.40
N SER A 16 -23.46 17.81 -5.44
CA SER A 16 -22.68 17.12 -6.48
C SER A 16 -21.29 16.62 -6.02
N PRO A 17 -20.73 15.61 -6.70
CA PRO A 17 -19.33 15.21 -6.49
C PRO A 17 -18.33 16.34 -6.76
N GLU A 18 -18.61 17.25 -7.70
CA GLU A 18 -17.80 18.45 -7.91
C GLU A 18 -17.80 19.39 -6.70
N GLU A 19 -18.93 19.54 -6.01
CA GLU A 19 -19.05 20.39 -4.82
C GLU A 19 -18.28 19.82 -3.62
N LEU A 20 -18.41 18.51 -3.41
CA LEU A 20 -17.59 17.76 -2.45
C LEU A 20 -16.08 17.88 -2.77
N ASN A 21 -15.71 17.69 -4.04
CA ASN A 21 -14.33 17.83 -4.49
C ASN A 21 -13.86 19.30 -4.40
N ASN A 22 -14.74 20.27 -4.57
CA ASN A 22 -14.37 21.68 -4.46
C ASN A 22 -14.11 22.07 -3.01
N GLU A 23 -14.85 21.56 -2.04
CA GLU A 23 -14.56 21.80 -0.62
C GLU A 23 -13.29 21.06 -0.17
N THR A 24 -13.11 19.81 -0.61
CA THR A 24 -11.99 18.96 -0.18
C THR A 24 -10.70 19.10 -1.00
N LEU A 25 -10.72 19.56 -2.26
CA LEU A 25 -9.56 19.52 -3.17
C LEU A 25 -9.14 20.87 -3.77
N THR A 26 -9.86 21.98 -3.54
CA THR A 26 -9.48 23.28 -4.12
C THR A 26 -8.22 23.90 -3.49
N ASN A 27 -7.91 23.54 -2.25
CA ASN A 27 -6.75 24.05 -1.52
C ASN A 27 -6.28 23.01 -0.50
N LYS A 28 -4.97 22.73 -0.47
CA LYS A 28 -4.32 21.80 0.46
C LYS A 28 -4.58 22.15 1.94
N SER A 29 -4.77 23.42 2.29
CA SER A 29 -5.14 23.84 3.65
C SER A 29 -6.56 23.42 4.01
N ASN A 30 -7.53 23.62 3.12
CA ASN A 30 -8.94 23.23 3.33
C ASN A 30 -9.07 21.71 3.42
N HIS A 31 -8.35 20.94 2.59
CA HIS A 31 -8.27 19.49 2.74
C HIS A 31 -7.71 19.09 4.12
N THR A 32 -6.65 19.75 4.57
CA THR A 32 -6.00 19.45 5.85
C THR A 32 -6.91 19.80 7.03
N GLU A 33 -7.61 20.92 6.94
CA GLU A 33 -8.55 21.39 7.96
C GLU A 33 -9.79 20.50 8.02
N HIS A 34 -10.38 20.13 6.88
CA HIS A 34 -11.47 19.16 6.82
C HIS A 34 -11.03 17.79 7.35
N VAL A 35 -9.84 17.29 6.99
CA VAL A 35 -9.30 16.03 7.56
C VAL A 35 -9.06 16.13 9.06
N LYS A 36 -8.68 17.32 9.58
CA LYS A 36 -8.51 17.53 11.02
C LYS A 36 -9.84 17.60 11.77
N LEU A 37 -10.86 18.25 11.20
CA LEU A 37 -12.16 18.46 11.83
C LEU A 37 -13.10 17.25 11.69
N HIS A 38 -12.97 16.50 10.59
CA HIS A 38 -13.77 15.31 10.26
C HIS A 38 -12.91 14.03 10.24
N TYR A 39 -11.77 14.06 10.94
CA TYR A 39 -10.87 12.92 11.18
C TYR A 39 -10.47 12.10 9.94
N GLY A 40 -10.48 12.71 8.75
CA GLY A 40 -10.17 12.03 7.48
C GLY A 40 -11.20 11.01 7.02
N HIS A 41 -12.38 10.97 7.65
CA HIS A 41 -13.47 10.11 7.26
C HIS A 41 -14.11 10.60 5.95
N ARG A 42 -14.05 9.77 4.90
CA ARG A 42 -14.88 9.94 3.69
C ARG A 42 -16.17 9.13 3.86
N HIS A 43 -16.89 9.36 4.94
CA HIS A 43 -18.20 8.74 5.15
C HIS A 43 -19.24 9.53 4.37
N HIS A 44 -19.26 9.35 3.07
CA HIS A 44 -20.38 9.83 2.28
C HIS A 44 -21.22 8.63 1.86
N THR A 45 -22.32 8.45 2.55
CA THR A 45 -23.31 7.44 2.17
C THR A 45 -24.11 8.00 1.00
N PRO A 46 -24.26 7.28 -0.11
CA PRO A 46 -25.22 7.67 -1.14
C PRO A 46 -26.60 7.83 -0.49
N VAL A 47 -27.29 8.96 -0.71
CA VAL A 47 -28.61 9.23 -0.08
C VAL A 47 -29.64 8.12 -0.30
N LEU A 48 -29.53 7.36 -1.41
CA LEU A 48 -30.36 6.18 -1.67
C LEU A 48 -30.05 4.98 -0.76
N LEU A 49 -28.88 4.87 -0.13
CA LEU A 49 -28.64 3.86 0.90
C LEU A 49 -29.19 4.35 2.25
N GLY A 50 -29.02 5.62 2.59
CA GLY A 50 -29.55 6.21 3.83
C GLY A 50 -31.09 6.25 3.90
N ASN A 51 -31.78 6.36 2.75
CA ASN A 51 -33.25 6.39 2.70
C ASN A 51 -33.90 4.99 2.78
N PHE A 52 -33.17 3.91 2.54
CA PHE A 52 -33.70 2.53 2.55
C PHE A 52 -33.08 1.67 3.64
N VAL A 53 -31.87 2.01 4.09
CA VAL A 53 -31.15 1.37 5.19
C VAL A 53 -30.77 2.48 6.16
N GLU A 54 -31.56 2.60 7.23
CA GLU A 54 -31.20 3.44 8.36
C GLU A 54 -29.92 2.85 9.00
N VAL A 55 -28.79 3.53 8.84
CA VAL A 55 -27.55 3.15 9.52
C VAL A 55 -27.71 3.53 10.98
N LYS A 56 -28.08 2.55 11.81
CA LYS A 56 -28.36 2.79 13.22
C LYS A 56 -27.11 2.98 14.06
N LYS A 57 -26.01 2.32 13.68
CA LYS A 57 -24.75 2.28 14.45
C LYS A 57 -23.55 2.05 13.53
N HIS A 58 -22.41 2.62 13.92
CA HIS A 58 -21.12 2.46 13.25
C HIS A 58 -20.16 1.68 14.16
N VAL A 59 -19.42 0.75 13.57
CA VAL A 59 -18.34 0.01 14.23
C VAL A 59 -17.09 0.25 13.42
N ALA A 60 -15.99 0.66 14.07
CA ALA A 60 -14.73 0.85 13.36
C ALA A 60 -14.13 -0.51 12.97
N ASP A 61 -13.41 -0.53 11.84
CA ASP A 61 -12.76 -1.75 11.39
C ASP A 61 -11.54 -2.09 12.26
N THR A 62 -11.58 -3.27 12.86
CA THR A 62 -10.51 -3.85 13.67
C THR A 62 -9.19 -3.93 12.91
N LEU A 63 -9.21 -4.37 11.65
CA LEU A 63 -7.99 -4.51 10.86
C LEU A 63 -7.26 -3.17 10.75
N HIS A 64 -7.98 -2.13 10.34
CA HIS A 64 -7.40 -0.80 10.17
C HIS A 64 -7.05 -0.12 11.49
N LEU A 65 -7.78 -0.40 12.57
CA LEU A 65 -7.42 0.07 13.92
C LEU A 65 -5.98 -0.35 14.28
N PHE A 66 -5.68 -1.65 14.19
CA PHE A 66 -4.35 -2.14 14.58
C PHE A 66 -3.26 -1.81 13.58
N LEU A 67 -3.57 -1.81 12.29
CA LEU A 67 -2.62 -1.36 11.26
C LEU A 67 -2.10 0.04 11.59
N ASN A 68 -2.97 0.95 12.02
CA ASN A 68 -2.57 2.31 12.36
C ASN A 68 -1.83 2.37 13.71
N LEU A 69 -2.28 1.67 14.75
CA LEU A 69 -1.57 1.62 16.04
C LEU A 69 -0.13 1.11 15.90
N ILE A 70 0.06 -0.01 15.20
CA ILE A 70 1.38 -0.61 14.99
C ILE A 70 2.26 0.31 14.14
N LYS A 71 1.68 0.93 13.11
CA LYS A 71 2.40 1.85 12.25
C LYS A 71 2.86 3.09 13.01
N GLU A 72 1.98 3.71 13.80
CA GLU A 72 2.32 4.86 14.63
C GLU A 72 3.43 4.50 15.61
N LEU A 73 3.30 3.37 16.32
CA LEU A 73 4.34 2.92 17.23
C LEU A 73 5.67 2.62 16.51
N LEU A 74 5.64 2.02 15.32
CA LEU A 74 6.85 1.78 14.53
C LEU A 74 7.50 3.10 14.05
N GLU A 75 6.69 4.06 13.61
CA GLU A 75 7.17 5.40 13.24
C GLU A 75 7.87 6.06 14.44
N GLU A 76 7.23 6.06 15.60
CA GLU A 76 7.81 6.71 16.78
C GLU A 76 9.00 5.96 17.40
N SER A 77 8.98 4.62 17.38
CA SER A 77 9.99 3.79 18.05
C SER A 77 11.23 3.53 17.20
N VAL A 78 11.11 3.56 15.88
CA VAL A 78 12.22 3.22 14.97
C VAL A 78 12.62 4.41 14.12
N MET A 79 11.65 5.10 13.52
CA MET A 79 11.94 6.18 12.58
C MET A 79 12.43 7.44 13.30
N ARG A 80 12.13 7.58 14.60
CA ARG A 80 12.71 8.64 15.45
C ARG A 80 14.20 8.44 15.72
N PHE A 81 14.66 7.20 15.88
CA PHE A 81 16.02 6.87 16.32
C PHE A 81 16.94 6.38 15.18
N ALA A 82 16.38 5.97 14.04
CA ALA A 82 17.12 5.65 12.82
C ALA A 82 17.69 6.91 12.15
N THR A 83 18.60 7.61 12.83
CA THR A 83 19.14 8.92 12.45
C THR A 83 20.14 8.88 11.30
N THR A 84 20.59 7.68 10.90
CA THR A 84 21.55 7.49 9.80
C THR A 84 21.00 6.52 8.76
N GLN A 85 21.43 6.69 7.51
CA GLN A 85 21.05 5.79 6.42
C GLN A 85 21.46 4.34 6.70
N ALA A 86 22.58 4.11 7.38
CA ALA A 86 23.03 2.76 7.74
C ALA A 86 22.06 2.07 8.71
N LEU A 87 21.54 2.81 9.71
CA LEU A 87 20.53 2.29 10.64
C LEU A 87 19.20 2.03 9.93
N VAL A 88 18.79 2.95 9.07
CA VAL A 88 17.60 2.79 8.22
C VAL A 88 17.70 1.54 7.35
N ASP A 89 18.83 1.33 6.67
CA ASP A 89 19.06 0.18 5.80
C ASP A 89 19.07 -1.13 6.61
N ALA A 90 19.62 -1.11 7.82
CA ALA A 90 19.63 -2.26 8.73
C ALA A 90 18.21 -2.63 9.20
N VAL A 91 17.43 -1.64 9.63
CA VAL A 91 16.01 -1.82 9.97
C VAL A 91 15.23 -2.38 8.77
N ALA A 92 15.42 -1.80 7.59
CA ALA A 92 14.73 -2.25 6.37
C ALA A 92 15.10 -3.70 6.01
N ALA A 93 16.36 -4.08 6.17
CA ALA A 93 16.82 -5.45 5.96
C ALA A 93 16.14 -6.44 6.91
N ILE A 94 16.08 -6.12 8.21
CA ILE A 94 15.41 -6.95 9.23
C ILE A 94 13.93 -7.09 8.91
N LEU A 95 13.27 -5.98 8.57
CA LEU A 95 11.85 -5.97 8.26
C LEU A 95 11.55 -6.75 6.97
N GLN A 96 12.42 -6.68 5.97
CA GLN A 96 12.29 -7.47 4.75
C GLN A 96 12.54 -8.96 4.99
N GLU A 97 13.55 -9.31 5.78
CA GLU A 97 13.94 -10.70 6.06
C GLU A 97 12.95 -11.41 6.98
N LEU A 98 12.58 -10.77 8.09
CA LEU A 98 11.77 -11.39 9.15
C LEU A 98 10.27 -11.23 8.91
N ALA A 99 9.83 -10.05 8.48
CA ALA A 99 8.42 -9.72 8.40
C ALA A 99 7.88 -9.68 6.96
N GLY A 100 8.75 -9.77 5.95
CA GLY A 100 8.38 -9.56 4.55
C GLY A 100 7.91 -8.13 4.25
N CYS A 101 8.18 -7.20 5.18
CA CYS A 101 7.79 -5.81 5.12
C CYS A 101 8.67 -5.06 4.11
N TYR A 102 8.04 -4.42 3.14
CA TYR A 102 8.73 -3.52 2.22
C TYR A 102 8.67 -2.08 2.71
N ILE A 103 9.66 -1.65 3.50
CA ILE A 103 9.84 -0.22 3.75
C ILE A 103 10.73 0.36 2.64
N GLN A 104 10.15 1.24 1.82
CA GLN A 104 10.92 2.12 0.96
C GLN A 104 11.26 3.38 1.74
N VAL A 105 12.48 3.47 2.27
CA VAL A 105 13.00 4.73 2.82
C VAL A 105 13.75 5.46 1.72
N THR A 106 13.25 6.62 1.28
CA THR A 106 13.96 7.50 0.35
C THR A 106 14.75 8.58 1.08
N LYS A 107 15.87 8.97 0.46
CA LYS A 107 16.97 9.81 0.97
C LYS A 107 16.59 11.04 1.81
N GLN A 108 17.44 11.30 2.81
CA GLN A 108 17.68 12.61 3.44
C GLN A 108 17.66 13.76 2.42
N SER A 109 16.79 14.74 2.65
CA SER A 109 16.92 16.05 2.02
C SER A 109 18.13 16.79 2.64
N ALA A 110 18.68 17.79 1.95
CA ALA A 110 19.78 18.61 2.48
C ALA A 110 19.41 19.46 3.71
N ARG A 111 18.15 19.42 4.15
CA ARG A 111 17.70 19.91 5.47
C ARG A 111 17.67 18.69 6.40
N GLN A 112 18.31 18.81 7.56
CA GLN A 112 18.55 17.76 8.55
C GLN A 112 17.32 17.06 9.14
N ASP A 113 16.14 17.28 8.57
CA ASP A 113 14.91 16.57 8.90
C ASP A 113 14.79 15.36 7.97
N LEU A 114 14.68 14.16 8.55
CA LEU A 114 14.28 12.95 7.83
C LEU A 114 12.83 13.12 7.36
N ASP A 115 12.64 13.75 6.21
CA ASP A 115 11.34 13.79 5.55
C ASP A 115 11.14 12.44 4.87
N TYR A 116 10.52 11.50 5.59
CA TYR A 116 10.12 10.22 5.04
C TYR A 116 9.11 10.46 3.92
N GLU A 117 9.57 10.63 2.67
CA GLU A 117 8.72 10.86 1.49
C GLU A 117 7.55 9.87 1.39
N LYS A 118 7.71 8.67 1.98
CA LYS A 118 6.63 7.69 2.17
C LYS A 118 6.74 7.04 3.55
N LYS A 119 5.71 7.25 4.38
CA LYS A 119 5.46 6.47 5.59
C LYS A 119 5.46 4.96 5.28
N PRO A 120 5.93 4.10 6.19
CA PRO A 120 5.83 2.64 6.02
C PRO A 120 4.38 2.25 5.73
N LYS A 121 4.20 1.44 4.70
CA LYS A 121 2.90 0.87 4.34
C LYS A 121 2.90 -0.59 4.77
N LEU A 122 2.47 -0.81 6.01
CA LEU A 122 2.28 -2.16 6.51
C LEU A 122 0.95 -2.73 5.99
N ILE A 123 0.96 -4.01 5.61
CA ILE A 123 -0.26 -4.81 5.40
C ILE A 123 -0.57 -5.67 6.63
N GLY A 124 -1.77 -6.23 6.74
CA GLY A 124 -2.20 -6.98 7.95
C GLY A 124 -1.23 -8.09 8.38
N ARG A 125 -0.68 -8.86 7.43
CA ARG A 125 0.33 -9.90 7.70
C ARG A 125 1.61 -9.32 8.32
N GLU A 126 2.08 -8.21 7.78
CA GLU A 126 3.30 -7.52 8.21
C GLU A 126 3.14 -6.99 9.63
N CYS A 127 2.00 -6.35 9.92
CA CYS A 127 1.64 -5.91 11.27
C CYS A 127 1.62 -7.04 12.29
N LYS A 128 1.04 -8.20 11.95
CA LYS A 128 1.08 -9.36 12.85
C LYS A 128 2.52 -9.81 13.11
N SER A 129 3.35 -9.85 12.08
CA SER A 129 4.75 -10.26 12.20
C SER A 129 5.57 -9.30 13.07
N MET A 130 5.21 -8.01 13.13
CA MET A 130 5.90 -7.05 13.98
C MET A 130 5.86 -7.43 15.46
N PHE A 131 4.79 -8.04 15.96
CA PHE A 131 4.71 -8.47 17.36
C PHE A 131 5.72 -9.56 17.73
N ASP A 132 6.27 -10.27 16.75
CA ASP A 132 7.28 -11.30 16.95
C ASP A 132 8.70 -10.79 16.66
N HIS A 133 8.84 -9.58 16.09
CA HIS A 133 10.10 -9.07 15.56
C HIS A 133 10.42 -7.63 15.97
N TYR A 134 9.59 -6.96 16.77
CA TYR A 134 9.85 -5.57 17.17
C TYR A 134 11.14 -5.46 17.99
N GLU A 135 11.47 -6.41 18.86
CA GLU A 135 12.66 -6.30 19.72
C GLU A 135 13.97 -6.28 18.90
N PRO A 136 14.23 -7.22 17.95
CA PRO A 136 15.38 -7.10 17.04
C PRO A 136 15.44 -5.78 16.26
N VAL A 137 14.29 -5.26 15.86
CA VAL A 137 14.19 -3.97 15.15
C VAL A 137 14.59 -2.82 16.08
N MET A 138 14.10 -2.81 17.32
CA MET A 138 14.44 -1.78 18.31
C MET A 138 15.93 -1.82 18.67
N LEU A 139 16.50 -3.00 18.87
CA LEU A 139 17.94 -3.19 19.17
C LEU A 139 18.86 -2.72 18.05
N THR A 140 18.32 -2.49 16.86
CA THR A 140 19.10 -1.92 15.75
C THR A 140 19.30 -0.42 15.90
N VAL A 141 18.35 0.27 16.55
CA VAL A 141 18.34 1.74 16.65
C VAL A 141 18.58 2.27 18.07
N LEU A 142 18.41 1.42 19.09
CA LEU A 142 18.60 1.73 20.49
C LEU A 142 19.40 0.64 21.20
N ASP A 143 20.19 1.04 22.20
CA ASP A 143 20.89 0.12 23.08
C ASP A 143 19.94 -0.45 24.16
N ARG A 144 20.23 -1.65 24.66
CA ARG A 144 19.41 -2.32 25.69
C ARG A 144 19.29 -1.54 26.99
N ASP A 145 20.35 -0.80 27.32
CA ASP A 145 20.46 -0.04 28.55
C ASP A 145 19.87 1.38 28.38
N ASP A 146 19.35 1.72 27.20
CA ASP A 146 18.67 2.99 26.94
C ASP A 146 17.28 2.99 27.59
N GLU A 147 16.94 4.05 28.32
CA GLU A 147 15.60 4.21 28.90
C GLU A 147 14.52 4.20 27.82
N ASP A 148 14.79 4.80 26.65
CA ASP A 148 13.87 4.82 25.53
C ASP A 148 13.59 3.39 25.04
N PHE A 149 14.61 2.52 25.00
CA PHE A 149 14.42 1.11 24.64
C PHE A 149 13.43 0.42 25.58
N VAL A 150 13.61 0.61 26.89
CA VAL A 150 12.73 0.03 27.92
C VAL A 150 11.29 0.53 27.76
N TYR A 151 11.10 1.83 27.54
CA TYR A 151 9.75 2.41 27.37
C TYR A 151 9.07 1.92 26.10
N PHE A 152 9.77 1.86 24.97
CA PHE A 152 9.19 1.39 23.73
C PHE A 152 8.89 -0.11 23.75
N VAL A 153 9.76 -0.94 24.36
CA VAL A 153 9.46 -2.37 24.56
C VAL A 153 8.19 -2.54 25.41
N ALA A 154 8.04 -1.78 26.49
CA ALA A 154 6.82 -1.81 27.30
C ALA A 154 5.57 -1.41 26.49
N CYS A 155 5.71 -0.42 25.59
CA CYS A 155 4.63 0.00 24.71
C CYS A 155 4.24 -1.09 23.69
N TRP A 156 5.22 -1.74 23.05
CA TRP A 156 5.00 -2.87 22.14
C TRP A 156 4.34 -4.06 22.83
N GLU A 157 4.78 -4.40 24.04
CA GLU A 157 4.18 -5.49 24.82
C GLU A 157 2.75 -5.18 25.25
N ALA A 158 2.48 -3.93 25.67
CA ALA A 158 1.12 -3.50 25.97
C ALA A 158 0.20 -3.56 24.74
N LEU A 159 0.70 -3.15 23.57
CA LEU A 159 -0.04 -3.26 22.31
C LEU A 159 -0.27 -4.72 21.91
N LYS A 160 0.70 -5.60 22.11
CA LYS A 160 0.60 -7.04 21.85
C LYS A 160 -0.43 -7.71 22.75
N ALA A 161 -0.42 -7.40 24.05
CA ALA A 161 -1.40 -7.90 25.00
C ALA A 161 -2.82 -7.46 24.61
N LEU A 162 -2.96 -6.17 24.27
CA LEU A 162 -4.21 -5.62 23.75
C LEU A 162 -4.68 -6.36 22.49
N TRP A 163 -3.82 -6.51 21.48
CA TRP A 163 -4.11 -7.25 20.24
C TRP A 163 -4.57 -8.69 20.52
N ASN A 164 -3.89 -9.38 21.43
CA ASN A 164 -4.24 -10.76 21.77
C ASN A 164 -5.63 -10.85 22.39
N ALA A 165 -5.98 -9.97 23.34
CA ALA A 165 -7.32 -9.93 23.93
C ALA A 165 -8.42 -9.60 22.89
N PHE A 166 -8.10 -8.78 21.89
CA PHE A 166 -9.01 -8.53 20.78
C PHE A 166 -9.22 -9.77 19.89
N CYS A 167 -8.15 -10.50 19.59
CA CYS A 167 -8.20 -11.69 18.74
C CYS A 167 -8.77 -12.92 19.44
N GLU A 168 -8.68 -12.98 20.77
CA GLU A 168 -9.24 -14.05 21.57
C GLU A 168 -10.76 -14.03 21.51
N ARG A 169 -11.36 -14.95 20.75
CA ARG A 169 -12.82 -15.03 20.59
C ARG A 169 -13.48 -15.53 21.87
N LEU A 170 -14.64 -14.97 22.19
CA LEU A 170 -15.51 -15.54 23.20
C LEU A 170 -16.04 -16.89 22.71
N SER A 171 -16.00 -17.91 23.56
CA SER A 171 -16.69 -19.17 23.28
C SER A 171 -18.21 -18.95 23.17
N LEU A 172 -18.94 -19.90 22.59
CA LEU A 172 -20.40 -19.79 22.45
C LEU A 172 -21.10 -19.62 23.80
N GLU A 173 -20.57 -20.26 24.84
CA GLU A 173 -21.04 -20.18 26.22
C GLU A 173 -20.77 -18.81 26.86
N GLU A 174 -19.76 -18.08 26.38
CA GLU A 174 -19.34 -16.77 26.90
C GLU A 174 -19.95 -15.58 26.15
N GLN A 175 -20.67 -15.82 25.05
CA GLN A 175 -21.41 -14.77 24.31
C GLN A 175 -22.62 -14.21 25.10
N THR A 176 -22.68 -14.42 26.42
CA THR A 176 -23.66 -13.83 27.33
C THR A 176 -23.34 -12.36 27.60
N LYS A 177 -24.29 -11.62 28.19
CA LYS A 177 -24.06 -10.22 28.58
C LYS A 177 -22.88 -10.11 29.55
N GLU A 178 -22.75 -11.04 30.48
CA GLU A 178 -21.69 -11.07 31.48
C GLU A 178 -20.32 -11.37 30.87
N GLY A 179 -20.23 -12.33 29.94
CA GLY A 179 -18.98 -12.65 29.26
C GLY A 179 -18.49 -11.51 28.36
N ARG A 180 -19.41 -10.85 27.66
CA ARG A 180 -19.12 -9.64 26.87
C ARG A 180 -18.65 -8.47 27.74
N LEU A 181 -19.32 -8.21 28.86
CA LEU A 181 -18.91 -7.17 29.81
C LEU A 181 -17.50 -7.45 30.36
N ARG A 182 -17.21 -8.70 30.73
CA ARG A 182 -15.88 -9.10 31.21
C ARG A 182 -14.79 -8.79 30.18
N LYS A 183 -14.99 -9.21 28.92
CA LYS A 183 -14.04 -8.96 27.84
C LYS A 183 -13.92 -7.46 27.52
N SER A 184 -15.02 -6.72 27.53
CA SER A 184 -15.01 -5.25 27.39
C SER A 184 -14.12 -4.58 28.44
N LEU A 185 -14.27 -4.95 29.72
CA LEU A 185 -13.45 -4.41 30.81
C LEU A 185 -11.97 -4.78 30.68
N GLU A 186 -11.67 -6.02 30.28
CA GLU A 186 -10.31 -6.47 30.00
C GLU A 186 -9.65 -5.66 28.88
N ILE A 187 -10.34 -5.52 27.75
CA ILE A 187 -9.88 -4.70 26.63
C ILE A 187 -9.66 -3.25 27.07
N LYS A 188 -10.60 -2.66 27.82
CA LYS A 188 -10.49 -1.28 28.31
C LYS A 188 -9.26 -1.10 29.20
N ALA A 189 -8.98 -2.07 30.08
CA ALA A 189 -7.80 -2.06 30.94
C ALA A 189 -6.49 -2.15 30.13
N LEU A 190 -6.44 -3.05 29.14
CA LEU A 190 -5.28 -3.22 28.27
C LEU A 190 -5.05 -2.01 27.36
N ALA A 191 -6.11 -1.42 26.82
CA ALA A 191 -6.04 -0.21 26.00
C ALA A 191 -5.52 0.98 26.83
N LYS A 192 -5.97 1.10 28.07
CA LYS A 192 -5.43 2.08 29.02
C LYS A 192 -3.94 1.85 29.31
N ALA A 193 -3.54 0.59 29.53
CA ALA A 193 -2.14 0.25 29.76
C ALA A 193 -1.26 0.63 28.55
N TYR A 194 -1.73 0.35 27.34
CA TYR A 194 -1.06 0.77 26.11
C TYR A 194 -0.95 2.29 26.01
N ILE A 195 -2.03 3.04 26.23
CA ILE A 195 -2.01 4.52 26.19
C ILE A 195 -1.01 5.08 27.20
N LEU A 196 -1.00 4.55 28.43
CA LEU A 196 -0.05 5.00 29.46
C LEU A 196 1.39 4.73 29.03
N ALA A 197 1.69 3.52 28.54
CA ALA A 197 3.02 3.18 28.05
C ALA A 197 3.45 4.06 26.86
N PHE A 198 2.52 4.32 25.93
CA PHE A 198 2.74 5.19 24.76
C PHE A 198 3.04 6.64 25.19
N SER A 199 2.23 7.20 26.08
CA SER A 199 2.45 8.55 26.62
C SER A 199 3.77 8.66 27.39
N THR A 200 4.16 7.62 28.14
CA THR A 200 5.46 7.58 28.82
C THR A 200 6.61 7.56 27.81
N ALA A 201 6.55 6.71 26.78
CA ALA A 201 7.61 6.59 25.79
C ALA A 201 7.82 7.89 24.98
N LEU A 202 6.75 8.63 24.69
CA LEU A 202 6.84 9.84 23.86
C LEU A 202 6.95 11.13 24.65
N SER A 203 6.70 11.09 25.97
CA SER A 203 6.50 12.30 26.79
C SER A 203 5.46 13.25 26.20
N GLU A 204 4.45 12.69 25.51
CA GLU A 204 3.40 13.46 24.86
C GLU A 204 2.06 13.37 25.61
N GLU A 205 1.38 14.50 25.72
CA GLU A 205 0.00 14.57 26.21
C GLU A 205 -1.03 14.09 25.18
N LYS A 206 -0.62 13.94 23.91
CA LYS A 206 -1.55 13.62 22.81
C LYS A 206 -1.63 12.11 22.61
N VAL A 207 -2.84 11.59 22.73
CA VAL A 207 -3.16 10.19 22.44
C VAL A 207 -3.55 10.07 20.97
N PRO A 208 -2.98 9.12 20.21
CA PRO A 208 -3.38 8.91 18.83
C PRO A 208 -4.87 8.56 18.72
N VAL A 209 -5.51 8.96 17.62
CA VAL A 209 -6.96 8.77 17.41
C VAL A 209 -7.35 7.29 17.53
N TYR A 210 -6.54 6.39 16.97
CA TYR A 210 -6.80 4.96 17.04
C TYR A 210 -6.65 4.39 18.45
N ALA A 211 -5.79 4.99 19.30
CA ALA A 211 -5.67 4.60 20.69
C ALA A 211 -6.91 5.06 21.49
N HIS A 212 -7.44 6.25 21.20
CA HIS A 212 -8.72 6.70 21.74
C HIS A 212 -9.87 5.77 21.35
N ILE A 213 -9.99 5.40 20.07
CA ILE A 213 -11.02 4.47 19.59
C ILE A 213 -10.91 3.11 20.32
N ALA A 214 -9.69 2.59 20.46
CA ALA A 214 -9.45 1.32 21.15
C ALA A 214 -9.84 1.35 22.63
N TYR A 215 -9.71 2.49 23.30
CA TYR A 215 -10.00 2.64 24.73
C TYR A 215 -11.45 3.03 25.04
N GLU A 216 -12.05 3.97 24.31
CA GLU A 216 -13.40 4.44 24.62
C GLU A 216 -14.48 3.64 23.89
N HIS A 217 -14.38 3.48 22.58
CA HIS A 217 -15.50 2.97 21.77
C HIS A 217 -15.49 1.46 21.63
N PHE A 218 -14.31 0.87 21.50
CA PHE A 218 -14.22 -0.56 21.23
C PHE A 218 -14.77 -1.43 22.37
N PRO A 219 -14.49 -1.15 23.66
CA PRO A 219 -15.09 -1.88 24.77
C PRO A 219 -16.63 -1.85 24.72
N GLU A 220 -17.22 -0.70 24.37
CA GLU A 220 -18.67 -0.53 24.24
C GLU A 220 -19.23 -1.43 23.14
N TRP A 221 -18.54 -1.52 21.99
CA TRP A 221 -18.94 -2.41 20.91
C TRP A 221 -18.82 -3.89 21.28
N VAL A 222 -17.79 -4.28 22.04
CA VAL A 222 -17.65 -5.66 22.52
C VAL A 222 -18.75 -6.00 23.52
N GLU A 223 -19.09 -5.09 24.42
CA GLU A 223 -20.19 -5.30 25.36
C GLU A 223 -21.53 -5.45 24.64
N GLU A 224 -21.77 -4.62 23.63
CA GLU A 224 -23.03 -4.62 22.87
C GLU A 224 -23.15 -5.84 21.93
N TYR A 225 -22.11 -6.10 21.12
CA TYR A 225 -22.19 -7.02 19.98
C TYR A 225 -21.39 -8.31 20.15
N GLY A 226 -20.47 -8.39 21.11
CA GLY A 226 -19.59 -9.54 21.31
C GLY A 226 -18.31 -9.43 20.50
N ASP A 227 -17.98 -10.48 19.75
CA ASP A 227 -16.73 -10.52 18.98
C ASP A 227 -16.81 -9.66 17.73
N VAL A 228 -16.47 -8.38 17.87
CA VAL A 228 -16.48 -7.41 16.76
C VAL A 228 -15.42 -7.69 15.68
N ILE A 229 -14.50 -8.63 15.90
CA ILE A 229 -13.56 -9.08 14.86
C ILE A 229 -14.30 -9.69 13.65
N ASP A 230 -15.49 -10.26 13.86
CA ASP A 230 -16.33 -10.78 12.78
C ASP A 230 -16.96 -9.67 11.93
N LEU A 231 -16.96 -8.43 12.42
CA LEU A 231 -17.38 -7.24 11.70
C LEU A 231 -16.23 -6.59 10.93
N SER A 232 -15.03 -7.18 10.96
CA SER A 232 -13.87 -6.66 10.23
C SER A 232 -14.08 -6.65 8.72
N THR A 233 -13.46 -5.69 8.05
CA THR A 233 -13.48 -5.59 6.59
C THR A 233 -12.39 -6.41 5.90
N GLU A 234 -11.63 -7.26 6.61
CA GLU A 234 -10.55 -8.07 6.05
C GLU A 234 -11.01 -8.93 4.83
N GLY A 235 -12.22 -9.49 4.91
CA GLY A 235 -12.81 -10.23 3.79
C GLY A 235 -13.04 -9.35 2.55
N LEU A 236 -13.49 -8.10 2.73
CA LEU A 236 -13.66 -7.15 1.63
C LEU A 236 -12.31 -6.79 1.00
N GLU A 237 -11.27 -6.56 1.79
CA GLU A 237 -9.92 -6.30 1.29
C GLU A 237 -9.37 -7.48 0.47
N HIS A 238 -9.64 -8.72 0.90
CA HIS A 238 -9.32 -9.90 0.10
C HIS A 238 -10.02 -9.88 -1.27
N PHE A 239 -11.33 -9.61 -1.30
CA PHE A 239 -12.08 -9.52 -2.56
C PHE A 239 -11.59 -8.36 -3.45
N HIS A 240 -11.22 -7.22 -2.87
CA HIS A 240 -10.59 -6.12 -3.60
C HIS A 240 -9.26 -6.54 -4.23
N SER A 241 -8.44 -7.31 -3.52
CA SER A 241 -7.18 -7.87 -4.03
C SER A 241 -7.41 -8.85 -5.20
N VAL A 242 -8.36 -9.78 -5.05
CA VAL A 242 -8.77 -10.72 -6.11
C VAL A 242 -9.26 -9.96 -7.34
N ARG A 243 -10.18 -9.01 -7.16
CA ARG A 243 -10.70 -8.17 -8.25
C ARG A 243 -9.59 -7.42 -8.99
N LYS A 244 -8.64 -6.81 -8.26
CA LYS A 244 -7.50 -6.09 -8.88
C LYS A 244 -6.64 -7.05 -9.71
N ARG A 245 -6.35 -8.25 -9.18
CA ARG A 245 -5.59 -9.29 -9.89
C ARG A 245 -6.29 -9.74 -11.18
N ASP A 246 -7.60 -9.97 -11.10
CA ASP A 246 -8.40 -10.40 -12.24
C ASP A 246 -8.48 -9.30 -13.31
N LEU A 247 -8.76 -8.06 -12.92
CA LEU A 247 -8.75 -6.91 -13.84
C LEU A 247 -7.38 -6.74 -14.52
N HIS A 248 -6.28 -6.93 -13.79
CA HIS A 248 -4.94 -6.86 -14.36
C HIS A 248 -4.70 -7.99 -15.38
N SER A 249 -5.12 -9.22 -15.06
CA SER A 249 -5.05 -10.38 -15.96
C SER A 249 -5.89 -10.16 -17.23
N MET A 250 -7.10 -9.62 -17.10
CA MET A 250 -7.98 -9.30 -18.23
C MET A 250 -7.42 -8.17 -19.10
N ASN A 251 -6.88 -7.10 -18.50
CA ASN A 251 -6.25 -6.00 -19.23
C ASN A 251 -4.97 -6.43 -19.93
N ASN A 252 -4.17 -7.33 -19.33
CA ASN A 252 -3.00 -7.89 -19.98
C ASN A 252 -3.37 -8.84 -21.12
N ARG A 253 -4.46 -9.62 -21.01
CA ARG A 253 -5.00 -10.41 -22.13
C ARG A 253 -5.45 -9.51 -23.30
N ARG A 254 -6.13 -8.38 -23.03
CA ARG A 254 -6.47 -7.38 -24.06
C ARG A 254 -5.23 -6.77 -24.72
N LYS A 255 -4.24 -6.32 -23.94
CA LYS A 255 -2.97 -5.77 -24.45
C LYS A 255 -2.14 -6.80 -25.23
N MET A 256 -2.16 -8.08 -24.85
CA MET A 256 -1.53 -9.16 -25.61
C MET A 256 -2.27 -9.42 -26.94
N GLY A 257 -3.60 -9.38 -26.94
CA GLY A 257 -4.41 -9.47 -28.16
C GLY A 257 -4.14 -8.33 -29.16
N GLU A 258 -3.98 -7.10 -28.66
CA GLU A 258 -3.64 -5.93 -29.47
C GLU A 258 -2.19 -5.94 -29.98
N LYS A 259 -1.21 -6.32 -29.13
CA LYS A 259 0.19 -6.49 -29.54
C LYS A 259 0.35 -7.59 -30.59
N ASN A 260 -0.42 -8.67 -30.52
CA ASN A 260 -0.38 -9.74 -31.52
C ASN A 260 -0.99 -9.32 -32.87
N LYS A 261 -1.99 -8.42 -32.87
CA LYS A 261 -2.51 -7.82 -34.12
C LYS A 261 -1.49 -6.87 -34.76
N THR A 262 -0.82 -6.02 -33.98
CA THR A 262 0.20 -5.09 -34.51
C THR A 262 1.52 -5.78 -34.89
N SER A 263 1.92 -6.86 -34.21
CA SER A 263 3.14 -7.62 -34.55
C SER A 263 2.99 -8.38 -35.87
N ARG A 264 1.82 -8.98 -36.16
CA ARG A 264 1.55 -9.64 -37.45
C ARG A 264 1.62 -8.68 -38.64
N THR A 265 1.12 -7.45 -38.50
CA THR A 265 1.17 -6.42 -39.55
C THR A 265 2.59 -5.89 -39.78
N SER A 266 3.38 -5.74 -38.71
CA SER A 266 4.78 -5.29 -38.83
C SER A 266 5.72 -6.39 -39.36
N GLN A 267 5.47 -7.67 -39.03
CA GLN A 267 6.20 -8.80 -39.61
C GLN A 267 5.88 -8.98 -41.09
N SER A 268 4.61 -8.84 -41.52
CA SER A 268 4.27 -8.95 -42.95
C SER A 268 4.93 -7.84 -43.78
N MET A 269 4.96 -6.61 -43.27
CA MET A 269 5.67 -5.50 -43.92
C MET A 269 7.19 -5.71 -43.97
N LYS A 270 7.81 -6.17 -42.88
CA LYS A 270 9.27 -6.46 -42.87
C LYS A 270 9.64 -7.56 -43.86
N VAL A 271 8.82 -8.61 -43.98
CA VAL A 271 9.02 -9.68 -44.97
C VAL A 271 8.87 -9.15 -46.39
N HIS A 272 7.89 -8.26 -46.66
CA HIS A 272 7.74 -7.65 -47.98
C HIS A 272 8.91 -6.74 -48.37
N VAL A 273 9.39 -5.92 -47.42
CA VAL A 273 10.55 -5.05 -47.64
C VAL A 273 11.84 -5.88 -47.84
N ALA A 274 12.02 -6.95 -47.08
CA ALA A 274 13.16 -7.86 -47.23
C ALA A 274 13.15 -8.56 -48.60
N LYS A 275 12.00 -9.07 -49.06
CA LYS A 275 11.87 -9.66 -50.40
C LYS A 275 12.21 -8.64 -51.50
N LYS A 276 11.81 -7.37 -51.35
CA LYS A 276 12.12 -6.29 -52.31
C LYS A 276 13.61 -5.95 -52.34
N LYS A 277 14.30 -5.96 -51.19
CA LYS A 277 15.77 -5.77 -51.10
C LYS A 277 16.54 -6.94 -51.72
N ILE A 278 16.11 -8.18 -51.48
CA ILE A 278 16.73 -9.39 -52.06
C ILE A 278 16.60 -9.40 -53.60
N SER A 279 15.44 -8.98 -54.12
CA SER A 279 15.22 -8.82 -55.57
C SER A 279 16.21 -7.81 -56.20
N LYS A 280 16.37 -6.63 -55.58
CA LYS A 280 17.34 -5.61 -56.04
C LYS A 280 18.79 -6.09 -55.99
N HIS A 281 19.18 -6.83 -54.95
CA HIS A 281 20.53 -7.40 -54.86
C HIS A 281 20.79 -8.50 -55.88
N LYS A 282 19.77 -9.31 -56.22
CA LYS A 282 19.88 -10.29 -57.31
C LYS A 282 20.09 -9.61 -58.66
N ALA A 283 19.31 -8.57 -58.98
CA ALA A 283 19.48 -7.80 -60.22
C ALA A 283 20.89 -7.21 -60.34
N ALA A 284 21.37 -6.51 -59.30
CA ALA A 284 22.72 -5.92 -59.29
C ALA A 284 23.86 -6.95 -59.35
N ARG A 285 23.62 -8.20 -58.94
CA ARG A 285 24.61 -9.28 -59.03
C ARG A 285 24.67 -9.87 -60.45
N VAL A 286 23.53 -9.93 -61.14
CA VAL A 286 23.47 -10.34 -62.56
C VAL A 286 24.18 -9.31 -63.43
N ASP A 287 23.95 -8.01 -63.20
CA ASP A 287 24.62 -6.93 -63.96
C ASP A 287 26.15 -6.95 -63.77
N ARG A 288 26.62 -7.16 -62.52
CA ARG A 288 28.07 -7.29 -62.26
C ARG A 288 28.70 -8.52 -62.91
N GLN A 289 27.96 -9.63 -62.98
CA GLN A 289 28.45 -10.82 -63.69
C GLN A 289 28.52 -10.59 -65.19
N TYR A 290 27.57 -9.84 -65.75
CA TYR A 290 27.59 -9.45 -67.16
C TYR A 290 28.81 -8.56 -67.47
N GLU A 291 29.05 -7.52 -66.67
CA GLU A 291 30.21 -6.64 -66.86
C GLU A 291 31.55 -7.36 -66.69
N ARG A 292 31.66 -8.26 -65.70
CA ARG A 292 32.87 -9.06 -65.52
C ARG A 292 33.15 -9.98 -66.71
N LYS A 293 32.12 -10.57 -67.31
CA LYS A 293 32.27 -11.37 -68.54
C LYS A 293 32.67 -10.50 -69.74
N LYS A 294 32.16 -9.26 -69.83
CA LYS A 294 32.52 -8.30 -70.88
C LYS A 294 34.00 -7.91 -70.78
N ILE A 295 34.48 -7.59 -69.58
CA ILE A 295 35.90 -7.28 -69.33
C ILE A 295 36.78 -8.48 -69.68
N LEU A 296 36.44 -9.68 -69.21
CA LEU A 296 37.23 -10.89 -69.51
C LEU A 296 37.32 -11.17 -71.02
N ARG A 297 36.24 -10.94 -71.78
CA ARG A 297 36.26 -11.06 -73.25
C ARG A 297 37.17 -10.01 -73.90
N ALA A 298 37.12 -8.76 -73.42
CA ALA A 298 37.99 -7.70 -73.92
C ALA A 298 39.48 -7.98 -73.61
N THR A 299 39.79 -8.43 -72.40
CA THR A 299 41.16 -8.81 -72.00
C THR A 299 41.68 -10.01 -72.81
N ALA A 300 40.83 -11.02 -73.05
CA ALA A 300 41.18 -12.15 -73.91
C ALA A 300 41.44 -11.71 -75.35
N ALA A 301 40.62 -10.81 -75.91
CA ALA A 301 40.81 -10.27 -77.25
C ALA A 301 42.15 -9.51 -77.38
N MET A 302 42.50 -8.70 -76.38
CA MET A 302 43.79 -7.96 -76.34
C MET A 302 45.00 -8.89 -76.23
N ALA A 303 44.88 -10.01 -75.50
CA ALA A 303 45.95 -11.01 -75.39
C ALA A 303 46.22 -11.72 -76.74
N THR A 304 45.19 -11.90 -77.57
CA THR A 304 45.34 -12.47 -78.92
C THR A 304 45.87 -11.47 -79.95
N THR A 305 45.73 -10.16 -79.77
CA THR A 305 46.26 -9.15 -80.71
C THR A 305 47.66 -8.63 -80.35
N GLY A 306 48.17 -8.93 -79.15
CA GLY A 306 49.55 -8.64 -78.75
C GLY A 306 50.56 -9.75 -79.10
N ALA A 307 50.11 -10.82 -79.75
CA ALA A 307 50.94 -11.90 -80.28
C ALA A 307 50.90 -11.88 -81.82
N CYS A 308 51.44 -10.81 -82.41
CA CYS A 308 51.78 -10.70 -83.83
C CYS A 308 52.97 -9.73 -83.95
#